data_AF-A0AB72WZH3-F1
#
_entry.id   AF-A0AB72WZH3-F1
#
_cell.length_a   1.000
_cell.length_b   1.000
_cell.length_c   1.000
_cell.angle_alpha   90.00
_cell.angle_beta   90.00
_cell.angle_gamma   90.00
#
_symmetry.space_group_name_H-M   'P 1'
#
loop_
_entity.id
_entity.type
_entity.pdbx_description
1 polymer ?
#
loop_
_entity_poly.entity_id
_entity_poly.type
_entity_poly.pdbx_seq_one_letter_code
_entity_poly.pdbx_strand_id
1 'polypeptide(L)'
;MATAQQQIPAQQVQNATNGNNILQTTVQLVQRYWLRVTVQMQEGTGTRPAANLPYTLTQQDAQNNANWIVLSNSITHISSGEAKFAIPGAGRYRLYVKEPNVTIPAGNTFPIPYHQLPSGQASQREVQPWMELVVTESGAPQTFNVAQVHPNTLGRPANLYPAAANSLGPLNNTHASAAHALNLGEYRIKNQLWSDISTCYGTSHPSITGSVNRAALEQIYGEHLVPDGQTATRELQLTNRIVRFEAMSTQGGRQTQGFADANLMTADECLRKTHPSVLDWWLSAMQALNITYARSTGAWRPHTGSTRHRYSLALDITHLRTVATGSDGNDVTVEIHLHRIEGTDAKPTASDAETNTPTKVLRRDFSRRFHRYLAEQRQTGALGWLGGPWELTYANVGMQGNTTFIKTDSIHIHHVHVSVGREQP
;
A
#
# COMPACT_ATOMS: atom_id res chain seq x y z
N MET A 1 23.13 11.60 4.49
CA MET A 1 23.73 11.12 3.23
C MET A 1 23.39 12.12 2.14
N ALA A 2 24.41 12.58 1.41
CA ALA A 2 24.28 13.64 0.41
C ALA A 2 23.30 13.25 -0.70
N THR A 3 22.35 14.13 -0.98
CA THR A 3 21.47 14.04 -2.14
C THR A 3 22.33 13.99 -3.39
N ALA A 4 22.12 12.99 -4.24
CA ALA A 4 22.64 13.00 -5.59
C ALA A 4 22.15 14.30 -6.26
N GLN A 5 23.04 15.27 -6.41
CA GLN A 5 22.79 16.40 -7.30
C GLN A 5 22.53 15.77 -8.67
N GLN A 6 21.28 15.85 -9.13
CA GLN A 6 20.95 15.55 -10.51
C GLN A 6 21.88 16.39 -11.38
N GLN A 7 22.86 15.74 -12.00
CA GLN A 7 23.74 16.38 -12.96
C GLN A 7 22.86 16.89 -14.09
N ILE A 8 22.79 18.20 -14.22
CA ILE A 8 22.05 18.87 -15.29
C ILE A 8 22.81 18.53 -16.59
N PRO A 9 22.14 17.99 -17.63
CA PRO A 9 22.77 17.83 -18.94
C PRO A 9 23.33 19.17 -19.40
N ALA A 10 24.55 19.18 -19.92
CA ALA A 10 25.20 20.40 -20.40
C ALA A 10 24.33 21.12 -21.43
N GLN A 11 24.26 22.45 -21.34
CA GLN A 11 23.60 23.29 -22.34
C GLN A 11 24.15 22.96 -23.74
N GLN A 12 23.28 22.53 -24.65
CA GLN A 12 23.68 22.41 -26.05
C GLN A 12 23.63 23.80 -26.67
N VAL A 13 24.82 24.31 -27.02
CA VAL A 13 24.99 25.56 -27.74
C VAL A 13 25.21 25.22 -29.20
N GLN A 14 24.28 25.63 -30.06
CA GLN A 14 24.47 25.58 -31.51
C GLN A 14 24.74 27.00 -32.03
N ASN A 15 25.88 27.17 -32.69
CA ASN A 15 26.25 28.40 -33.37
C ASN A 15 25.97 28.23 -34.86
N ALA A 16 25.15 29.10 -35.44
CA ALA A 16 24.98 29.19 -36.89
C ALA A 16 25.28 30.62 -37.34
N THR A 17 26.05 30.75 -38.43
CA THR A 17 26.31 32.02 -39.09
C THR A 17 25.11 32.38 -39.95
N ASN A 18 24.44 33.50 -39.70
CA ASN A 18 23.48 34.04 -40.67
C ASN A 18 24.22 34.95 -41.68
N GLY A 19 23.60 35.20 -42.83
CA GLY A 19 24.17 35.96 -43.96
C GLY A 19 24.62 37.40 -43.68
N ASN A 20 24.48 37.91 -42.46
CA ASN A 20 24.90 39.24 -42.04
C ASN A 20 26.03 39.23 -40.97
N ASN A 21 26.81 38.15 -40.82
CA ASN A 21 27.91 38.04 -39.84
C ASN A 21 27.50 38.20 -38.35
N ILE A 22 26.21 38.04 -38.04
CA ILE A 22 25.74 37.98 -36.65
C ILE A 22 25.84 36.54 -36.18
N LEU A 23 26.64 36.31 -35.13
CA LEU A 23 26.74 35.03 -34.44
C LEU A 23 25.44 34.83 -33.66
N GLN A 24 24.57 33.94 -34.16
CA GLN A 24 23.38 33.55 -33.43
C GLN A 24 23.71 32.32 -32.58
N THR A 25 23.80 32.54 -31.27
CA THR A 25 23.96 31.49 -30.26
C THR A 25 22.57 31.04 -29.82
N THR A 26 22.11 29.88 -30.31
CA THR A 26 20.91 29.26 -29.75
C THR A 26 21.32 28.46 -28.52
N VAL A 27 20.94 28.95 -27.34
CA VAL A 27 21.10 28.23 -26.07
C VAL A 27 19.80 27.49 -25.80
N GLN A 28 19.81 26.15 -25.84
CA GLN A 28 18.70 25.37 -25.30
C GLN A 28 18.82 25.33 -23.77
N LEU A 29 17.98 26.08 -23.08
CA LEU A 29 17.81 25.99 -21.64
C LEU A 29 16.88 24.81 -21.34
N VAL A 30 17.34 23.85 -20.53
CA VAL A 30 16.47 22.83 -19.95
C VAL A 30 15.57 23.50 -18.91
N GLN A 31 14.42 24.00 -19.35
CA GLN A 31 13.43 24.59 -18.46
C GLN A 31 12.65 23.47 -17.75
N ARG A 32 12.39 23.67 -16.46
CA ARG A 32 11.54 22.80 -15.66
C ARG A 32 10.47 23.65 -15.00
N TYR A 33 9.26 23.12 -14.95
CA TYR A 33 8.14 23.74 -14.28
C TYR A 33 7.74 22.87 -13.10
N TRP A 34 7.49 23.50 -11.96
CA TRP A 34 7.11 22.80 -10.74
C TRP A 34 5.60 22.89 -10.51
N LEU A 35 5.01 21.73 -10.24
CA LEU A 35 3.61 21.55 -9.89
C LEU A 35 3.51 21.04 -8.46
N ARG A 36 2.47 21.47 -7.75
CA ARG A 36 2.08 20.90 -6.47
C ARG A 36 0.60 20.61 -6.41
N VAL A 37 0.23 19.54 -5.74
CA VAL A 37 -1.16 19.14 -5.50
C VAL A 37 -1.30 18.58 -4.09
N THR A 38 -2.36 18.97 -3.39
CA THR A 38 -2.68 18.42 -2.07
C THR A 38 -3.55 17.18 -2.25
N VAL A 39 -3.02 16.00 -1.97
CA VAL A 39 -3.74 14.73 -2.17
C VAL A 39 -4.49 14.35 -0.90
N GLN A 40 -5.79 14.11 -1.03
CA GLN A 40 -6.70 13.74 0.06
C GLN A 40 -7.35 12.38 -0.24
N MET A 41 -7.58 11.56 0.77
CA MET A 41 -8.33 10.30 0.66
C MET A 41 -9.73 10.48 1.25
N GLN A 42 -10.75 9.99 0.56
CA GLN A 42 -12.12 9.95 1.10
C GLN A 42 -12.23 8.93 2.23
N GLU A 43 -12.71 9.36 3.39
CA GLU A 43 -12.98 8.49 4.54
C GLU A 43 -14.39 8.76 5.08
N GLY A 44 -15.31 7.81 4.89
CA GLY A 44 -16.70 8.01 5.27
C GLY A 44 -17.26 9.23 4.55
N THR A 45 -17.79 10.19 5.29
CA THR A 45 -18.25 11.50 4.76
C THR A 45 -17.13 12.55 4.69
N GLY A 46 -15.99 12.33 5.34
CA GLY A 46 -14.88 13.27 5.40
C GLY A 46 -13.71 12.94 4.47
N THR A 47 -12.62 13.69 4.64
CA THR A 47 -11.34 13.47 3.95
C THR A 47 -10.17 13.56 4.91
N ARG A 48 -9.06 12.92 4.54
CA ARG A 48 -7.78 13.11 5.23
C ARG A 48 -6.59 13.11 4.28
N PRO A 49 -5.46 13.72 4.67
CA PRO A 49 -4.27 13.76 3.83
C PRO A 49 -3.83 12.36 3.40
N ALA A 50 -3.54 12.19 2.12
CA ALA A 50 -2.89 10.99 1.60
C ALA A 50 -1.39 11.04 1.94
N ALA A 51 -1.05 10.94 3.21
CA ALA A 51 0.32 11.06 3.74
C ALA A 51 1.17 9.83 3.40
N ASN A 52 2.41 10.00 2.95
CA ASN A 52 3.39 8.96 2.59
C ASN A 52 3.00 8.05 1.40
N LEU A 53 2.21 8.54 0.45
CA LEU A 53 1.86 7.80 -0.76
C LEU A 53 3.07 7.75 -1.71
N PRO A 54 3.66 6.58 -1.97
CA PRO A 54 4.76 6.48 -2.92
C PRO A 54 4.23 6.54 -4.35
N TYR A 55 4.82 7.38 -5.19
CA TYR A 55 4.39 7.50 -6.59
C TYR A 55 5.55 7.62 -7.58
N THR A 56 5.27 7.23 -8.82
CA THR A 56 6.11 7.45 -9.99
C THR A 56 5.39 8.42 -10.92
N LEU A 57 6.08 9.51 -11.29
CA LEU A 57 5.64 10.43 -12.34
C LEU A 57 6.16 9.93 -13.68
N THR A 58 5.27 9.88 -14.66
CA THR A 58 5.57 9.47 -16.04
C THR A 58 5.06 10.51 -17.02
N GLN A 59 5.71 10.59 -18.18
CA GLN A 59 5.30 11.42 -19.31
C GLN A 59 5.09 10.54 -20.53
N GLN A 60 4.03 10.82 -21.30
CA GLN A 60 3.82 10.17 -22.59
C GLN A 60 4.93 10.58 -23.56
N ASP A 61 5.58 9.61 -24.19
CA ASP A 61 6.63 9.86 -25.18
C ASP A 61 6.03 10.62 -26.38
N ALA A 62 6.65 11.75 -26.72
CA ALA A 62 6.21 12.61 -27.82
C ALA A 62 6.42 11.96 -29.20
N GLN A 63 7.34 11.00 -29.32
CA GLN A 63 7.62 10.29 -30.56
C GLN A 63 6.78 9.03 -30.73
N ASN A 64 6.35 8.43 -29.62
CA ASN A 64 5.50 7.25 -29.61
C ASN A 64 4.44 7.36 -28.52
N ASN A 65 3.22 7.74 -28.92
CA ASN A 65 2.09 7.92 -28.01
C ASN A 65 1.70 6.66 -27.22
N ALA A 66 2.22 5.47 -27.53
CA ALA A 66 2.01 4.26 -26.74
C ALA A 66 2.98 4.13 -25.54
N ASN A 67 4.13 4.83 -25.57
CA ASN A 67 5.17 4.72 -24.56
C ASN A 67 5.02 5.79 -23.48
N TRP A 68 5.39 5.40 -22.25
CA TRP A 68 5.48 6.29 -21.11
C TRP A 68 6.91 6.25 -20.58
N ILE A 69 7.47 7.41 -20.27
CA ILE A 69 8.84 7.54 -19.76
C ILE A 69 8.78 8.01 -18.30
N VAL A 70 9.57 7.38 -17.44
CA VAL A 70 9.67 7.79 -16.03
C VAL A 70 10.42 9.12 -15.92
N LEU A 71 9.80 10.10 -15.25
CA LEU A 71 10.44 11.37 -14.93
C LEU A 71 11.05 11.36 -13.53
N SER A 72 10.31 10.85 -12.54
CA SER A 72 10.75 10.86 -11.15
C SER A 72 9.97 9.86 -10.29
N ASN A 73 10.53 9.54 -9.13
CA ASN A 73 9.86 8.83 -8.05
C ASN A 73 9.85 9.72 -6.83
N SER A 74 8.75 9.71 -6.07
CA SER A 74 8.62 10.53 -4.86
C SER A 74 7.59 9.93 -3.91
N ILE A 75 7.38 10.60 -2.78
CA ILE A 75 6.44 10.26 -1.74
C ILE A 75 5.69 11.54 -1.33
N THR A 76 4.39 11.48 -1.13
CA THR A 76 3.62 12.63 -0.64
C THR A 76 4.00 13.01 0.79
N HIS A 77 3.90 14.30 1.11
CA HIS A 77 4.26 14.84 2.41
C HIS A 77 3.45 14.22 3.57
N ILE A 78 4.12 13.92 4.68
CA ILE A 78 3.59 13.14 5.82
C ILE A 78 2.41 13.80 6.55
N SER A 79 2.32 15.13 6.58
CA SER A 79 1.24 15.82 7.31
C SER A 79 0.17 16.43 6.40
N SER A 80 0.54 16.78 5.16
CA SER A 80 -0.34 17.53 4.25
C SER A 80 -0.81 16.71 3.05
N GLY A 81 -0.21 15.55 2.77
CA GLY A 81 -0.51 14.77 1.57
C GLY A 81 -0.06 15.47 0.28
N GLU A 82 0.79 16.49 0.38
CA GLU A 82 1.26 17.26 -0.76
C GLU A 82 2.19 16.43 -1.65
N ALA A 83 1.89 16.34 -2.94
CA ALA A 83 2.81 15.88 -3.98
C ALA A 83 3.41 17.10 -4.69
N LYS A 84 4.75 17.16 -4.77
CA LYS A 84 5.51 18.19 -5.50
C LYS A 84 6.35 17.51 -6.56
N PHE A 85 6.28 17.99 -7.80
CA PHE A 85 6.99 17.36 -8.91
C PHE A 85 7.31 18.34 -10.04
N ALA A 86 8.34 18.04 -10.80
CA ALA A 86 8.77 18.84 -11.95
C ALA A 86 8.31 18.18 -13.26
N ILE A 87 7.92 19.01 -14.22
CA ILE A 87 7.61 18.62 -15.60
C ILE A 87 8.50 19.40 -16.59
N PRO A 88 8.87 18.81 -17.73
CA PRO A 88 9.69 19.49 -18.74
C PRO A 88 8.93 20.50 -19.61
N GLY A 89 7.59 20.46 -19.65
CA GLY A 89 6.80 21.39 -20.45
C GLY A 89 5.42 20.84 -20.83
N ALA A 90 4.95 21.16 -22.04
CA ALA A 90 3.70 20.62 -22.58
C ALA A 90 3.77 19.09 -22.74
N GLY A 91 2.64 18.41 -22.57
CA GLY A 91 2.53 16.97 -22.70
C GLY A 91 1.48 16.35 -21.79
N ARG A 92 1.39 15.02 -21.84
CA ARG A 92 0.50 14.22 -20.99
C ARG A 92 1.31 13.52 -19.91
N TYR A 93 0.85 13.62 -18.67
CA TYR A 93 1.54 13.10 -17.50
C TYR A 93 0.63 12.20 -16.67
N ARG A 94 1.20 11.13 -16.11
CA ARG A 94 0.50 10.21 -15.21
C ARG A 94 1.29 9.99 -13.95
N LEU A 95 0.59 9.99 -12.81
CA LEU A 95 1.15 9.67 -11.51
C LEU A 95 0.60 8.30 -11.08
N TYR A 96 1.46 7.29 -11.05
CA TYR A 96 1.13 5.94 -10.61
C TYR A 96 1.57 5.74 -9.18
N VAL A 97 0.80 5.00 -8.39
CA VAL A 97 1.27 4.57 -7.09
C VAL A 97 2.23 3.40 -7.28
N LYS A 98 3.36 3.42 -6.58
CA LYS A 98 4.40 2.38 -6.63
C LYS A 98 4.63 1.76 -5.27
N GLU A 99 5.33 0.63 -5.22
CA GLU A 99 5.82 0.10 -3.96
C GLU A 99 6.87 1.03 -3.33
N PRO A 100 6.89 1.20 -1.99
CA PRO A 100 7.83 2.10 -1.31
C PRO A 100 9.28 1.85 -1.74
N ASN A 101 9.67 0.58 -1.81
CA ASN A 101 11.04 0.14 -2.08
C ASN A 101 11.36 -0.01 -3.57
N VAL A 102 10.36 0.07 -4.45
CA VAL A 102 10.57 0.02 -5.90
C VAL A 102 10.99 1.41 -6.37
N THR A 103 12.15 1.52 -6.99
CA THR A 103 12.60 2.74 -7.66
C THR A 103 12.80 2.44 -9.13
N ILE A 104 12.07 3.14 -10.00
CA ILE A 104 12.18 2.97 -11.45
C ILE A 104 13.07 4.11 -11.97
N PRO A 105 14.23 3.83 -12.58
CA PRO A 105 15.15 4.90 -13.01
C PRO A 105 14.47 5.91 -13.94
N ALA A 106 14.79 7.20 -13.77
CA ALA A 106 14.31 8.25 -14.67
C ALA A 106 14.90 8.05 -16.08
N GLY A 107 14.11 8.32 -17.11
CA GLY A 107 14.44 8.06 -18.51
C GLY A 107 14.08 6.66 -19.00
N ASN A 108 13.79 5.70 -18.11
CA ASN A 108 13.35 4.38 -18.53
C ASN A 108 11.89 4.39 -19.00
N THR A 109 11.56 3.49 -19.93
CA THR A 109 10.18 3.17 -20.28
C THR A 109 9.45 2.61 -19.05
N PHE A 110 8.29 3.19 -18.76
CA PHE A 110 7.36 2.73 -17.75
C PHE A 110 6.35 1.76 -18.37
N PRO A 111 6.40 0.46 -18.02
CA PRO A 111 5.36 -0.47 -18.44
C PRO A 111 4.08 -0.18 -17.66
N ILE A 112 2.99 0.15 -18.37
CA ILE A 112 1.68 0.32 -17.72
C ILE A 112 1.30 -1.01 -17.06
N PRO A 113 1.09 -1.04 -15.74
CA PRO A 113 0.70 -2.27 -15.07
C PRO A 113 -0.76 -2.60 -15.35
N TYR A 114 -1.07 -3.89 -15.42
CA TYR A 114 -2.43 -4.43 -15.51
C TYR A 114 -2.76 -5.19 -14.23
N HIS A 115 -4.03 -5.20 -13.83
CA HIS A 115 -4.48 -6.08 -12.76
C HIS A 115 -4.28 -7.53 -13.18
N GLN A 116 -3.86 -8.41 -12.28
CA GLN A 116 -3.66 -9.82 -12.60
C GLN A 116 -4.94 -10.64 -12.35
N LEU A 117 -5.19 -11.58 -13.26
CA LEU A 117 -6.16 -12.66 -13.06
C LEU A 117 -5.62 -13.68 -12.04
N PRO A 118 -6.45 -14.57 -11.48
CA PRO A 118 -5.98 -15.58 -10.52
C PRO A 118 -4.83 -16.45 -11.04
N SER A 119 -4.82 -16.73 -12.35
CA SER A 119 -3.74 -17.44 -13.05
C SER A 119 -2.41 -16.67 -13.10
N GLY A 120 -2.39 -15.41 -12.67
CA GLY A 120 -1.22 -14.53 -12.74
C GLY A 120 -0.98 -13.86 -14.09
N GLN A 121 -1.85 -14.09 -15.08
CA GLN A 121 -1.80 -13.37 -16.35
C GLN A 121 -2.35 -11.96 -16.20
N ALA A 122 -1.87 -11.02 -17.02
CA ALA A 122 -2.42 -9.68 -17.10
C ALA A 122 -3.89 -9.73 -17.57
N SER A 123 -4.76 -9.03 -16.86
CA SER A 123 -6.14 -8.77 -17.31
C SER A 123 -6.15 -7.70 -18.41
N GLN A 124 -7.32 -7.43 -18.97
CA GLN A 124 -7.53 -6.31 -19.90
C GLN A 124 -7.68 -4.95 -19.20
N ARG A 125 -7.56 -4.90 -17.86
CA ARG A 125 -7.75 -3.68 -17.07
C ARG A 125 -6.42 -3.13 -16.57
N GLU A 126 -6.09 -1.95 -17.07
CA GLU A 126 -4.94 -1.18 -16.58
C GLU A 126 -5.15 -0.80 -15.12
N VAL A 127 -4.09 -0.92 -14.32
CA VAL A 127 -4.01 -0.25 -13.02
C VAL A 127 -4.01 1.23 -13.29
N GLN A 128 -4.91 1.96 -12.64
CA GLN A 128 -5.10 3.38 -12.95
C GLN A 128 -3.98 4.25 -12.36
N PRO A 129 -3.61 5.36 -13.02
CA PRO A 129 -2.87 6.41 -12.35
C PRO A 129 -3.79 7.04 -11.30
N TRP A 130 -3.23 7.47 -10.17
CA TRP A 130 -4.02 8.21 -9.19
C TRP A 130 -4.29 9.64 -9.64
N MET A 131 -3.53 10.17 -10.60
CA MET A 131 -3.80 11.46 -11.24
C MET A 131 -3.24 11.45 -12.66
N GLU A 132 -3.99 12.05 -13.58
CA GLU A 132 -3.60 12.26 -14.96
C GLU A 132 -3.74 13.75 -15.31
N LEU A 133 -2.74 14.27 -16.03
CA LEU A 133 -2.65 15.67 -16.41
C LEU A 133 -2.39 15.80 -17.90
N VAL A 134 -3.00 16.81 -18.50
CA VAL A 134 -2.65 17.31 -19.83
C VAL A 134 -2.20 18.76 -19.66
N VAL A 135 -1.01 19.06 -20.16
CA VAL A 135 -0.40 20.38 -20.14
C VAL A 135 -0.29 20.85 -21.58
N THR A 136 -1.04 21.88 -21.95
CA THR A 136 -1.00 22.46 -23.29
C THR A 136 -0.29 23.79 -23.26
N GLU A 137 0.58 24.02 -24.24
CA GLU A 137 1.20 25.33 -24.45
C GLU A 137 0.16 26.32 -24.98
N SER A 138 0.12 27.51 -24.40
CA SER A 138 -0.74 28.62 -24.79
C SER A 138 0.07 29.91 -24.92
N GLY A 139 0.11 30.47 -26.13
CA GLY A 139 0.60 31.82 -26.40
C GLY A 139 2.11 32.05 -26.28
N ALA A 140 2.51 33.29 -26.57
CA ALA A 140 3.86 33.83 -26.43
C ALA A 140 3.81 35.08 -25.53
N PRO A 141 4.58 35.18 -24.42
CA PRO A 141 5.54 34.19 -23.92
C PRO A 141 4.85 32.87 -23.51
N GLN A 142 5.59 31.77 -23.51
CA GLN A 142 5.08 30.42 -23.21
C GLN A 142 4.33 30.42 -21.87
N THR A 143 3.01 30.28 -21.94
CA THR A 143 2.19 29.91 -20.79
C THR A 143 1.69 28.48 -21.01
N PHE A 144 1.40 27.73 -19.94
CA PHE A 144 0.76 26.43 -20.10
C PHE A 144 -0.57 26.37 -19.37
N ASN A 145 -1.56 25.77 -20.01
CA ASN A 145 -2.80 25.40 -19.38
C ASN A 145 -2.69 23.97 -18.86
N VAL A 146 -2.92 23.80 -17.56
CA VAL A 146 -2.95 22.48 -16.92
C VAL A 146 -4.40 22.06 -16.74
N ALA A 147 -4.76 20.93 -17.34
CA ALA A 147 -6.05 20.27 -17.17
C ALA A 147 -5.85 18.92 -16.47
N GLN A 148 -6.69 18.65 -15.47
CA GLN A 148 -6.81 17.30 -14.91
C GLN A 148 -7.72 16.46 -15.82
N VAL A 149 -7.23 15.28 -16.19
CA VAL A 149 -8.01 14.31 -16.95
C VAL A 149 -8.52 13.24 -16.01
N HIS A 150 -9.73 12.75 -16.25
CA HIS A 150 -10.20 11.56 -15.56
C HIS A 150 -9.26 10.38 -15.86
N PRO A 151 -8.79 9.63 -14.85
CA PRO A 151 -8.16 8.35 -15.13
C PRO A 151 -9.15 7.48 -15.91
N ASN A 152 -8.65 6.51 -16.68
CA ASN A 152 -9.51 5.57 -17.40
C ASN A 152 -10.47 4.94 -16.37
N THR A 153 -11.76 5.19 -16.54
CA THR A 153 -12.76 4.74 -15.57
C THR A 153 -12.96 3.23 -15.61
N LEU A 154 -12.22 2.52 -16.48
CA LEU A 154 -12.37 1.09 -16.76
C LEU A 154 -13.82 0.77 -17.16
N GLY A 155 -14.46 1.70 -17.88
CA GLY A 155 -15.87 1.61 -18.30
C GLY A 155 -16.89 2.01 -17.23
N ARG A 156 -16.45 2.55 -16.07
CA ARG A 156 -17.33 2.87 -14.95
C ARG A 156 -17.83 4.33 -14.96
N PRO A 157 -18.93 4.64 -14.25
CA PRO A 157 -19.46 6.00 -14.14
C PRO A 157 -18.44 7.01 -13.58
N ALA A 158 -18.31 8.17 -14.23
CA ALA A 158 -17.33 9.19 -13.88
C ALA A 158 -17.52 9.79 -12.47
N ASN A 159 -18.73 9.75 -11.91
CA ASN A 159 -19.03 10.23 -10.56
C ASN A 159 -18.34 9.41 -9.45
N LEU A 160 -17.86 8.20 -9.75
CA LEU A 160 -17.06 7.38 -8.84
C LEU A 160 -15.60 7.83 -8.75
N TYR A 161 -15.17 8.73 -9.65
CA TYR A 161 -13.83 9.28 -9.75
C TYR A 161 -13.79 10.75 -9.35
N PRO A 162 -12.59 11.32 -9.09
CA PRO A 162 -12.43 12.74 -8.79
C PRO A 162 -12.87 13.56 -10.01
N ALA A 163 -13.51 14.72 -9.80
CA ALA A 163 -13.98 15.56 -10.90
C ALA A 163 -12.80 16.10 -11.70
N ALA A 164 -12.89 16.11 -13.03
CA ALA A 164 -11.92 16.81 -13.87
C ALA A 164 -11.96 18.32 -13.59
N ALA A 165 -10.79 18.91 -13.38
CA ALA A 165 -10.60 20.35 -13.27
C ALA A 165 -9.94 20.86 -14.55
N ASN A 166 -10.72 21.59 -15.36
CA ASN A 166 -10.32 21.99 -16.72
C ASN A 166 -9.59 23.34 -16.78
N SER A 167 -9.41 24.03 -15.64
CA SER A 167 -8.72 25.32 -15.57
C SER A 167 -8.05 25.47 -14.20
N LEU A 168 -6.81 24.98 -14.09
CA LEU A 168 -6.01 25.08 -12.87
C LEU A 168 -5.05 26.28 -12.88
N GLY A 169 -5.26 27.22 -13.81
CA GLY A 169 -4.51 28.46 -13.95
C GLY A 169 -3.33 28.37 -14.93
N PRO A 170 -2.86 29.52 -15.44
CA PRO A 170 -1.74 29.57 -16.38
C PRO A 170 -0.42 29.32 -15.66
N LEU A 171 0.38 28.38 -16.17
CA LEU A 171 1.78 28.18 -15.83
C LEU A 171 2.61 29.20 -16.64
N ASN A 172 2.64 30.45 -16.19
CA ASN A 172 3.31 31.57 -16.87
C ASN A 172 4.72 31.87 -16.32
N ASN A 173 5.10 31.23 -15.22
CA ASN A 173 6.37 31.46 -14.55
C ASN A 173 7.18 30.16 -14.54
N THR A 174 8.34 30.17 -15.20
CA THR A 174 9.37 29.16 -14.95
C THR A 174 9.81 29.30 -13.50
N HIS A 175 9.59 28.26 -12.70
CA HIS A 175 10.03 28.27 -11.31
C HIS A 175 11.39 27.60 -11.21
N ALA A 176 12.40 28.35 -10.73
CA ALA A 176 13.73 27.79 -10.49
C ALA A 176 13.74 26.78 -9.32
N SER A 177 12.68 26.74 -8.49
CA SER A 177 12.60 25.87 -7.32
C SER A 177 11.17 25.38 -7.01
N ALA A 178 11.09 24.29 -6.25
CA ALA A 178 9.82 23.70 -5.82
C ALA A 178 8.99 24.59 -4.87
N ALA A 179 9.59 25.61 -4.24
CA ALA A 179 8.89 26.51 -3.33
C ALA A 179 7.86 27.41 -4.04
N HIS A 180 8.07 27.67 -5.34
CA HIS A 180 7.17 28.49 -6.14
C HIS A 180 6.26 27.67 -7.05
N ALA A 181 6.08 26.36 -6.80
CA ALA A 181 5.28 25.49 -7.65
C ALA A 181 3.83 25.99 -7.87
N LEU A 182 3.33 25.86 -9.11
CA LEU A 182 1.92 26.10 -9.41
C LEU A 182 1.05 25.16 -8.59
N ASN A 183 0.13 25.73 -7.82
CA ASN A 183 -0.77 24.97 -6.98
C ASN A 183 -1.99 24.51 -7.78
N LEU A 184 -2.10 23.20 -7.97
CA LEU A 184 -3.23 22.54 -8.63
C LEU A 184 -4.44 22.34 -7.70
N GLY A 185 -4.35 22.80 -6.45
CA GLY A 185 -5.41 22.67 -5.46
C GLY A 185 -5.45 21.28 -4.81
N GLU A 186 -6.64 20.88 -4.40
CA GLU A 186 -6.88 19.58 -3.75
C GLU A 186 -7.31 18.51 -4.75
N TYR A 187 -6.69 17.33 -4.65
CA TYR A 187 -7.08 16.15 -5.41
C TYR A 187 -7.56 15.05 -4.48
N ARG A 188 -8.82 14.65 -4.62
CA ARG A 188 -9.47 13.72 -3.71
C ARG A 188 -9.56 12.32 -4.29
N ILE A 189 -8.76 11.37 -3.81
CA ILE A 189 -8.86 9.95 -4.16
C ILE A 189 -10.12 9.35 -3.50
N LYS A 190 -11.10 8.98 -4.33
CA LYS A 190 -12.32 8.27 -3.92
C LYS A 190 -12.06 6.77 -3.75
N ASN A 191 -12.98 6.06 -3.08
CA ASN A 191 -12.88 4.62 -2.80
C ASN A 191 -12.67 3.78 -4.07
N GLN A 192 -13.43 4.07 -5.14
CA GLN A 192 -13.32 3.32 -6.40
C GLN A 192 -11.96 3.54 -7.05
N LEU A 193 -11.53 4.80 -7.19
CA LEU A 193 -10.20 5.11 -7.70
C LEU A 193 -9.10 4.45 -6.85
N TRP A 194 -9.23 4.48 -5.53
CA TRP A 194 -8.30 3.81 -4.63
C TRP A 194 -8.22 2.30 -4.90
N SER A 195 -9.34 1.69 -5.27
CA SER A 195 -9.37 0.30 -5.70
C SER A 195 -8.61 0.09 -7.02
N ASP A 196 -8.85 0.95 -8.00
CA ASP A 196 -8.31 0.81 -9.37
C ASP A 196 -6.82 1.14 -9.49
N ILE A 197 -6.30 2.02 -8.64
CA ILE A 197 -4.87 2.34 -8.63
C ILE A 197 -4.06 1.25 -7.89
N SER A 198 -4.72 0.30 -7.23
CA SER A 198 -4.11 -0.75 -6.43
C SER A 198 -4.13 -2.07 -7.20
N THR A 199 -2.95 -2.55 -7.60
CA THR A 199 -2.79 -3.79 -8.36
C THR A 199 -3.44 -4.97 -7.65
N CYS A 200 -4.15 -5.80 -8.41
CA CYS A 200 -4.59 -7.11 -7.95
C CYS A 200 -3.54 -8.13 -8.36
N TYR A 201 -3.08 -8.98 -7.45
CA TYR A 201 -2.02 -9.96 -7.70
C TYR A 201 -2.60 -11.34 -8.07
N GLY A 202 -1.82 -12.15 -8.77
CA GLY A 202 -2.15 -13.53 -9.11
C GLY A 202 -0.99 -14.47 -8.84
N THR A 203 -1.22 -15.76 -9.05
CA THR A 203 -0.32 -16.86 -8.65
C THR A 203 1.09 -16.84 -9.26
N SER A 204 1.28 -16.15 -10.41
CA SER A 204 2.58 -16.02 -11.07
C SER A 204 3.52 -14.99 -10.43
N HIS A 205 3.05 -14.24 -9.41
CA HIS A 205 3.85 -13.18 -8.80
C HIS A 205 5.15 -13.75 -8.19
N PRO A 206 6.33 -13.10 -8.37
CA PRO A 206 7.61 -13.64 -7.89
C PRO A 206 7.64 -13.97 -6.39
N SER A 207 7.00 -13.15 -5.56
CA SER A 207 6.85 -13.39 -4.11
C SER A 207 6.00 -14.62 -3.76
N ILE A 208 5.21 -15.15 -4.70
CA ILE A 208 4.45 -16.40 -4.55
C ILE A 208 5.31 -17.56 -5.06
N THR A 209 5.79 -17.46 -6.29
CA THR A 209 6.52 -18.56 -6.93
C THR A 209 7.83 -18.91 -6.22
N GLY A 210 8.47 -17.93 -5.58
CA GLY A 210 9.70 -18.10 -4.80
C GLY A 210 9.49 -18.34 -3.30
N SER A 211 8.25 -18.40 -2.81
CA SER A 211 7.96 -18.56 -1.38
C SER A 211 7.97 -20.02 -0.93
N VAL A 212 8.40 -20.27 0.31
CA VAL A 212 8.27 -21.59 0.96
C VAL A 212 6.82 -21.96 1.26
N ASN A 213 5.93 -20.97 1.35
CA ASN A 213 4.49 -21.12 1.55
C ASN A 213 3.72 -21.11 0.22
N ARG A 214 4.39 -21.35 -0.91
CA ARG A 214 3.81 -21.28 -2.26
C ARG A 214 2.46 -21.96 -2.39
N ALA A 215 2.29 -23.19 -1.91
CA ALA A 215 1.02 -23.92 -2.04
C ALA A 215 -0.15 -23.22 -1.35
N ALA A 216 0.08 -22.62 -0.18
CA ALA A 216 -0.94 -21.86 0.55
C ALA A 216 -1.23 -20.52 -0.14
N LEU A 217 -0.19 -19.85 -0.64
CA LEU A 217 -0.33 -18.61 -1.40
C LEU A 217 -1.07 -18.84 -2.72
N GLU A 218 -0.81 -19.95 -3.42
CA GLU A 218 -1.52 -20.32 -4.64
C GLU A 218 -3.01 -20.57 -4.38
N GLN A 219 -3.40 -21.07 -3.20
CA GLN A 219 -4.81 -21.16 -2.84
C GLN A 219 -5.47 -19.79 -2.63
N ILE A 220 -4.78 -18.86 -1.95
CA ILE A 220 -5.32 -17.52 -1.71
C ILE A 220 -5.38 -16.71 -3.02
N TYR A 221 -4.27 -16.64 -3.75
CA TYR A 221 -4.14 -15.84 -4.96
C TYR A 221 -4.72 -16.51 -6.22
N GLY A 222 -5.02 -17.80 -6.14
CA GLY A 222 -5.76 -18.55 -7.15
C GLY A 222 -7.28 -18.55 -6.93
N GLU A 223 -7.77 -17.91 -5.87
CA GLU A 223 -9.21 -17.89 -5.49
C GLU A 223 -9.77 -19.30 -5.21
N HIS A 224 -9.02 -20.11 -4.46
CA HIS A 224 -9.37 -21.48 -4.10
C HIS A 224 -9.71 -21.65 -2.61
N LEU A 225 -10.08 -20.57 -1.92
CA LEU A 225 -10.47 -20.64 -0.51
C LEU A 225 -11.88 -21.25 -0.37
N VAL A 226 -12.08 -21.97 0.72
CA VAL A 226 -13.34 -22.63 1.01
C VAL A 226 -14.32 -21.61 1.61
N PRO A 227 -15.55 -21.47 1.08
CA PRO A 227 -16.58 -20.66 1.72
C PRO A 227 -16.95 -21.24 3.09
N ASP A 228 -17.04 -20.37 4.10
CA ASP A 228 -17.53 -20.74 5.43
C ASP A 228 -18.92 -20.14 5.65
N GLY A 229 -19.93 -20.98 5.46
CA GLY A 229 -21.34 -20.63 5.50
C GLY A 229 -21.81 -19.77 4.32
N GLN A 230 -22.94 -19.08 4.50
CA GLN A 230 -23.57 -18.22 3.47
C GLN A 230 -23.03 -16.78 3.47
N THR A 231 -21.95 -16.52 4.22
CA THR A 231 -21.36 -15.17 4.35
C THR A 231 -20.18 -15.00 3.39
N ALA A 232 -19.63 -13.79 3.31
CA ALA A 232 -18.39 -13.56 2.56
C ALA A 232 -17.15 -14.19 3.21
N THR A 233 -17.29 -14.88 4.36
CA THR A 233 -16.18 -15.53 5.05
C THR A 233 -15.51 -16.59 4.17
N ARG A 234 -14.18 -16.67 4.26
CA ARG A 234 -13.34 -17.62 3.50
C ARG A 234 -12.36 -18.31 4.43
N GLU A 235 -12.07 -19.57 4.15
CA GLU A 235 -11.08 -20.36 4.87
C GLU A 235 -9.99 -20.86 3.94
N LEU A 236 -8.75 -20.62 4.36
CA LEU A 236 -7.61 -21.39 3.87
C LEU A 236 -7.51 -22.65 4.74
N GLN A 237 -7.68 -23.82 4.12
CA GLN A 237 -7.55 -25.11 4.79
C GLN A 237 -6.27 -25.80 4.34
N LEU A 238 -5.34 -25.97 5.27
CA LEU A 238 -4.10 -26.72 5.10
C LEU A 238 -4.16 -27.97 5.98
N THR A 239 -3.33 -28.97 5.68
CA THR A 239 -3.33 -30.28 6.38
C THR A 239 -3.29 -30.18 7.92
N ASN A 240 -2.64 -29.16 8.48
CA ASN A 240 -2.50 -28.96 9.92
C ASN A 240 -2.87 -27.55 10.41
N ARG A 241 -3.43 -26.70 9.53
CA ARG A 241 -3.61 -25.27 9.81
C ARG A 241 -4.87 -24.75 9.12
N ILE A 242 -5.60 -23.88 9.80
CA ILE A 242 -6.74 -23.16 9.23
C ILE A 242 -6.54 -21.66 9.41
N VAL A 243 -6.77 -20.89 8.36
CA VAL A 243 -6.87 -19.42 8.46
C VAL A 243 -8.27 -19.02 8.04
N ARG A 244 -9.02 -18.44 8.98
CA ARG A 244 -10.38 -17.93 8.74
C ARG A 244 -10.33 -16.42 8.49
N PHE A 245 -10.77 -16.02 7.31
CA PHE A 245 -10.98 -14.63 6.92
C PHE A 245 -12.47 -14.32 7.05
N GLU A 246 -12.87 -13.60 8.10
CA GLU A 246 -14.28 -13.21 8.30
C GLU A 246 -14.78 -12.29 7.18
N ALA A 247 -16.10 -12.13 7.07
CA ALA A 247 -16.72 -11.26 6.07
C ALA A 247 -16.11 -9.84 6.02
N MET A 248 -15.78 -9.24 7.17
CA MET A 248 -15.12 -7.94 7.22
C MET A 248 -13.69 -7.93 6.63
N SER A 249 -13.05 -9.11 6.53
CA SER A 249 -11.76 -9.33 5.89
C SER A 249 -11.84 -9.45 4.37
N THR A 250 -12.95 -9.98 3.87
CA THR A 250 -13.15 -10.32 2.46
C THR A 250 -14.15 -9.40 1.74
N GLN A 251 -14.85 -8.54 2.48
CA GLN A 251 -15.71 -7.47 1.95
C GLN A 251 -15.00 -6.10 1.95
N GLY A 252 -13.75 -6.06 2.43
CA GLY A 252 -12.98 -4.83 2.67
C GLY A 252 -12.72 -3.94 1.46
N GLY A 253 -13.04 -4.40 0.25
CA GLY A 253 -13.06 -3.60 -0.97
C GLY A 253 -14.37 -2.82 -1.17
N ARG A 254 -14.90 -2.12 -0.14
CA ARG A 254 -16.10 -1.25 -0.15
C ARG A 254 -16.94 -1.33 -1.44
N GLN A 255 -17.76 -2.37 -1.63
CA GLN A 255 -18.66 -2.53 -2.80
C GLN A 255 -18.04 -2.11 -4.16
N THR A 256 -16.76 -2.39 -4.39
CA THR A 256 -16.10 -2.03 -5.65
C THR A 256 -16.27 -3.13 -6.69
N GLN A 257 -16.29 -2.74 -7.96
CA GLN A 257 -16.40 -3.68 -9.07
C GLN A 257 -15.08 -4.45 -9.27
N GLY A 258 -15.19 -5.77 -9.47
CA GLY A 258 -14.07 -6.68 -9.71
C GLY A 258 -13.32 -6.37 -11.00
N PHE A 259 -12.20 -7.04 -11.23
CA PHE A 259 -11.31 -6.81 -12.37
C PHE A 259 -11.41 -7.89 -13.46
N ALA A 260 -11.98 -9.05 -13.13
CA ALA A 260 -12.28 -10.10 -14.09
C ALA A 260 -13.52 -9.78 -14.95
N ASP A 261 -14.54 -9.14 -14.38
CA ASP A 261 -15.81 -8.83 -15.04
C ASP A 261 -16.45 -7.52 -14.53
N ALA A 262 -17.69 -7.22 -14.96
CA ALA A 262 -18.42 -6.02 -14.53
C ALA A 262 -19.14 -6.17 -13.17
N ASN A 263 -18.97 -7.32 -12.49
CA ASN A 263 -19.62 -7.59 -11.22
C ASN A 263 -18.84 -6.98 -10.04
N LEU A 264 -19.39 -7.13 -8.84
CA LEU A 264 -18.68 -6.79 -7.62
C LEU A 264 -17.50 -7.74 -7.41
N MET A 265 -16.45 -7.21 -6.81
CA MET A 265 -15.28 -7.98 -6.40
C MET A 265 -15.68 -9.18 -5.55
N THR A 266 -15.16 -10.36 -5.85
CA THR A 266 -15.39 -11.55 -5.03
C THR A 266 -14.68 -11.41 -3.68
N ALA A 267 -15.11 -12.20 -2.69
CA ALA A 267 -14.45 -12.28 -1.39
C ALA A 267 -12.95 -12.62 -1.52
N ASP A 268 -12.62 -13.48 -2.47
CA ASP A 268 -11.27 -13.94 -2.75
C ASP A 268 -10.46 -12.88 -3.50
N GLU A 269 -11.06 -12.23 -4.50
CA GLU A 269 -10.44 -11.11 -5.22
C GLU A 269 -10.08 -9.94 -4.28
N CYS A 270 -10.87 -9.70 -3.24
CA CYS A 270 -10.53 -8.71 -2.20
C CYS A 270 -9.21 -9.04 -1.50
N LEU A 271 -8.95 -10.31 -1.18
CA LEU A 271 -7.71 -10.74 -0.51
C LEU A 271 -6.49 -10.61 -1.44
N ARG A 272 -6.68 -10.84 -2.75
CA ARG A 272 -5.64 -10.74 -3.78
C ARG A 272 -5.08 -9.32 -3.97
N LYS A 273 -5.71 -8.31 -3.38
CA LYS A 273 -5.19 -6.93 -3.40
C LYS A 273 -4.04 -6.70 -2.43
N THR A 274 -3.83 -7.61 -1.49
CA THR A 274 -2.69 -7.53 -0.58
C THR A 274 -1.44 -8.06 -1.27
N HIS A 275 -0.29 -7.41 -1.06
CA HIS A 275 0.97 -7.87 -1.63
C HIS A 275 1.37 -9.26 -1.07
N PRO A 276 1.79 -10.23 -1.92
CA PRO A 276 1.99 -11.62 -1.47
C PRO A 276 3.04 -11.84 -0.38
N SER A 277 4.05 -10.97 -0.29
CA SER A 277 5.05 -11.06 0.79
C SER A 277 4.44 -10.96 2.18
N VAL A 278 3.26 -10.35 2.30
CA VAL A 278 2.64 -10.15 3.61
C VAL A 278 1.93 -11.41 4.09
N LEU A 279 1.22 -12.10 3.19
CA LEU A 279 0.69 -13.43 3.48
C LEU A 279 1.79 -14.43 3.73
N ASP A 280 2.86 -14.34 2.96
CA ASP A 280 4.02 -15.20 3.14
C ASP A 280 4.64 -15.04 4.54
N TRP A 281 4.81 -13.79 4.99
CA TRP A 281 5.25 -13.50 6.36
C TRP A 281 4.29 -14.11 7.39
N TRP A 282 2.97 -13.95 7.21
CA TRP A 282 1.99 -14.48 8.16
C TRP A 282 2.00 -16.00 8.25
N LEU A 283 2.02 -16.68 7.10
CA LEU A 283 2.08 -18.13 7.01
C LEU A 283 3.39 -18.67 7.64
N SER A 284 4.49 -17.95 7.45
CA SER A 284 5.78 -18.23 8.10
C SER A 284 5.72 -18.02 9.61
N ALA A 285 5.08 -16.94 10.08
CA ALA A 285 4.88 -16.67 11.50
C ALA A 285 4.03 -17.76 12.18
N MET A 286 2.95 -18.18 11.52
CA MET A 286 2.13 -19.30 12.00
C MET A 286 2.93 -20.59 12.09
N GLN A 287 3.81 -20.87 11.12
CA GLN A 287 4.69 -22.03 11.16
C GLN A 287 5.70 -21.94 12.32
N ALA A 288 6.39 -20.80 12.46
CA ALA A 288 7.40 -20.60 13.50
C ALA A 288 6.82 -20.70 14.93
N LEU A 289 5.54 -20.35 15.09
CA LEU A 289 4.83 -20.36 16.36
C LEU A 289 3.93 -21.58 16.56
N ASN A 290 3.93 -22.55 15.65
CA ASN A 290 3.03 -23.71 15.66
C ASN A 290 1.54 -23.33 15.80
N ILE A 291 1.11 -22.26 15.15
CA ILE A 291 -0.27 -21.80 15.15
C ILE A 291 -1.08 -22.70 14.20
N THR A 292 -2.08 -23.39 14.75
CA THR A 292 -2.96 -24.33 14.03
C THR A 292 -4.27 -23.70 13.58
N TYR A 293 -4.68 -22.58 14.19
CA TYR A 293 -5.80 -21.78 13.71
C TYR A 293 -5.57 -20.29 13.95
N ALA A 294 -5.99 -19.49 12.99
CA ALA A 294 -6.03 -18.04 13.11
C ALA A 294 -7.32 -17.46 12.54
N ARG A 295 -7.87 -16.45 13.21
CA ARG A 295 -9.03 -15.69 12.75
C ARG A 295 -8.67 -14.23 12.49
N SER A 296 -8.85 -13.80 11.25
CA SER A 296 -8.67 -12.43 10.77
C SER A 296 -10.03 -11.77 10.58
N THR A 297 -10.27 -10.63 11.23
CA THR A 297 -11.56 -9.91 11.17
C THR A 297 -11.47 -8.54 10.52
N GLY A 298 -10.27 -7.99 10.39
CA GLY A 298 -10.03 -6.80 9.58
C GLY A 298 -9.53 -7.19 8.20
N ALA A 299 -10.12 -6.58 7.18
CA ALA A 299 -9.55 -6.63 5.85
C ALA A 299 -8.16 -5.99 5.88
N TRP A 300 -7.14 -6.69 5.38
CA TRP A 300 -6.78 -6.73 3.95
C TRP A 300 -7.15 -5.45 3.20
N ARG A 301 -6.95 -4.29 3.85
CA ARG A 301 -7.37 -2.98 3.38
C ARG A 301 -6.14 -2.23 2.91
N PRO A 302 -6.15 -1.70 1.69
CA PRO A 302 -5.57 -0.39 1.52
C PRO A 302 -6.52 0.58 2.27
N HIS A 303 -6.18 0.92 3.52
CA HIS A 303 -7.01 1.74 4.40
C HIS A 303 -7.28 3.11 3.77
N THR A 304 -8.54 3.52 3.64
CA THR A 304 -8.85 4.89 3.23
C THR A 304 -8.34 5.86 4.28
N GLY A 305 -7.20 6.48 3.97
CA GLY A 305 -6.50 7.47 4.78
C GLY A 305 -5.32 6.97 5.62
N SER A 306 -4.83 5.77 5.34
CA SER A 306 -3.43 5.47 5.59
C SER A 306 -2.83 4.92 4.31
N THR A 307 -2.09 5.75 3.56
CA THR A 307 -1.43 5.31 2.34
C THR A 307 -0.31 4.29 2.64
N ARG A 308 0.11 4.23 3.92
CA ARG A 308 1.06 3.25 4.46
C ARG A 308 0.53 1.82 4.32
N HIS A 309 -0.79 1.61 4.43
CA HIS A 309 -1.41 0.28 4.43
C HIS A 309 -1.64 -0.32 3.03
N ARG A 310 -1.03 0.27 1.98
CA ARG A 310 -1.06 -0.33 0.64
C ARG A 310 -0.06 -1.48 0.49
N TYR A 311 1.08 -1.36 1.17
CA TYR A 311 2.17 -2.34 1.16
C TYR A 311 2.42 -2.96 2.53
N SER A 312 1.77 -2.44 3.57
CA SER A 312 1.49 -3.19 4.78
C SER A 312 0.07 -3.69 4.79
N LEU A 313 -0.07 -4.99 4.98
CA LEU A 313 -1.34 -5.53 5.45
C LEU A 313 -1.56 -5.04 6.87
N ALA A 314 -2.80 -4.74 7.22
CA ALA A 314 -3.30 -4.73 8.58
C ALA A 314 -3.84 -6.15 8.88
N LEU A 315 -3.06 -7.02 9.51
CA LEU A 315 -3.62 -8.27 10.01
C LEU A 315 -4.29 -7.97 11.33
N ASP A 316 -5.60 -7.82 11.33
CA ASP A 316 -6.38 -7.69 12.56
C ASP A 316 -6.74 -9.10 13.03
N ILE A 317 -5.83 -9.67 13.82
CA ILE A 317 -5.89 -11.02 14.35
C ILE A 317 -6.68 -10.97 15.66
N THR A 318 -7.75 -11.77 15.76
CA THR A 318 -8.62 -11.80 16.94
C THR A 318 -8.53 -13.09 17.73
N HIS A 319 -8.21 -14.21 17.08
CA HIS A 319 -8.19 -15.52 17.71
C HIS A 319 -7.04 -16.33 17.12
N LEU A 320 -6.25 -16.95 18.00
CA LEU A 320 -5.19 -17.88 17.65
C LEU A 320 -5.35 -19.18 18.43
N ARG A 321 -4.96 -20.28 17.81
CA ARG A 321 -4.89 -21.61 18.42
C ARG A 321 -3.54 -22.26 18.16
N THR A 322 -3.05 -23.01 19.13
CA THR A 322 -1.87 -23.87 19.01
C THR A 322 -2.10 -25.20 19.75
N VAL A 323 -1.15 -26.11 19.64
CA VAL A 323 -1.05 -27.32 20.45
C VAL A 323 0.18 -27.18 21.34
N ALA A 324 0.02 -27.40 22.64
CA ALA A 324 1.09 -27.37 23.61
C ALA A 324 1.06 -28.62 24.47
N THR A 325 2.21 -29.02 25.00
CA THR A 325 2.29 -30.14 25.94
C THR A 325 1.77 -29.72 27.31
N GLY A 326 0.78 -30.44 27.81
CA GLY A 326 0.21 -30.27 29.14
C GLY A 326 1.16 -30.73 30.25
N SER A 327 0.79 -30.46 31.50
CA SER A 327 1.56 -30.85 32.68
C SER A 327 1.67 -32.38 32.87
N ASP A 328 0.77 -33.13 32.24
CA ASP A 328 0.72 -34.59 32.21
C ASP A 328 1.44 -35.21 31.00
N GLY A 329 2.07 -34.38 30.15
CA GLY A 329 2.77 -34.81 28.94
C GLY A 329 1.87 -35.02 27.71
N ASN A 330 0.55 -34.87 27.84
CA ASN A 330 -0.39 -34.99 26.73
C ASN A 330 -0.49 -33.69 25.92
N ASP A 331 -0.86 -33.80 24.65
CA ASP A 331 -1.13 -32.62 23.81
C ASP A 331 -2.44 -31.94 24.22
N VAL A 332 -2.37 -30.62 24.44
CA VAL A 332 -3.49 -29.77 24.84
C VAL A 332 -3.68 -28.67 23.79
N THR A 333 -4.93 -28.52 23.34
CA THR A 333 -5.33 -27.39 22.49
C THR A 333 -5.37 -26.11 23.32
N VAL A 334 -4.60 -25.10 22.90
CA VAL A 334 -4.52 -23.80 23.55
C VAL A 334 -5.05 -22.72 22.63
N GLU A 335 -6.07 -22.01 23.09
CA GLU A 335 -6.74 -20.94 22.34
C GLU A 335 -6.63 -19.61 23.09
N ILE A 336 -6.30 -18.54 22.36
CA ILE A 336 -6.23 -17.17 22.90
C ILE A 336 -7.08 -16.20 22.08
N HIS A 337 -7.83 -15.36 22.78
CA HIS A 337 -8.53 -14.23 22.19
C HIS A 337 -7.65 -12.98 22.35
N LEU A 338 -7.39 -12.28 21.25
CA LEU A 338 -6.59 -11.06 21.23
C LEU A 338 -7.50 -9.85 21.45
N HIS A 339 -8.18 -9.82 22.60
CA HIS A 339 -9.20 -8.84 22.91
C HIS A 339 -9.07 -8.39 24.37
N ARG A 340 -9.26 -7.11 24.66
CA ARG A 340 -9.03 -6.55 26.00
C ARG A 340 -9.87 -7.18 27.10
N ILE A 341 -11.15 -7.48 26.81
CA ILE A 341 -12.12 -8.11 27.73
C ILE A 341 -12.16 -9.64 27.56
N GLU A 342 -12.53 -10.14 26.37
CA GLU A 342 -12.63 -11.59 26.11
C GLU A 342 -11.30 -12.34 26.25
N GLY A 343 -10.18 -11.66 26.07
CA GLY A 343 -8.82 -12.22 26.10
C GLY A 343 -8.03 -11.93 27.37
N THR A 344 -8.67 -11.46 28.44
CA THR A 344 -7.98 -11.07 29.70
C THR A 344 -7.05 -12.16 30.23
N ASP A 345 -7.46 -13.42 30.15
CA ASP A 345 -6.66 -14.58 30.58
C ASP A 345 -5.37 -14.78 29.77
N ALA A 346 -5.31 -14.25 28.53
CA ALA A 346 -4.16 -14.32 27.64
C ALA A 346 -3.33 -13.03 27.64
N LYS A 347 -3.62 -12.05 28.51
CA LYS A 347 -2.84 -10.80 28.59
C LYS A 347 -1.39 -11.12 28.98
N PRO A 348 -0.37 -10.74 28.17
CA PRO A 348 1.02 -11.09 28.43
C PRO A 348 1.58 -10.63 29.79
N THR A 349 1.07 -9.51 30.29
CA THR A 349 1.52 -8.85 31.54
C THR A 349 0.67 -9.16 32.76
N ALA A 350 -0.33 -10.06 32.66
CA ALA A 350 -1.10 -10.46 33.84
C ALA A 350 -0.18 -11.20 34.84
N SER A 351 -0.37 -10.90 36.13
CA SER A 351 0.39 -11.53 37.22
C SER A 351 0.08 -13.02 37.32
N ASP A 352 1.11 -13.82 37.57
CA ASP A 352 0.96 -15.25 37.79
C ASP A 352 0.52 -15.61 39.22
N ALA A 353 0.41 -14.60 40.10
CA ALA A 353 0.03 -14.76 41.51
C ALA A 353 -1.48 -14.92 41.75
N GLU A 354 -2.34 -14.68 40.75
CA GLU A 354 -3.80 -14.81 40.89
C GLU A 354 -4.33 -16.02 40.12
N THR A 355 -4.75 -17.08 40.83
CA THR A 355 -5.67 -18.14 40.33
C THR A 355 -5.34 -18.72 38.93
N ASN A 356 -4.07 -19.08 38.70
CA ASN A 356 -3.65 -19.64 37.43
C ASN A 356 -3.95 -21.15 37.37
N THR A 357 -4.98 -21.54 36.61
CA THR A 357 -5.11 -22.93 36.17
C THR A 357 -3.99 -23.24 35.16
N PRO A 358 -3.56 -24.51 35.01
CA PRO A 358 -2.57 -24.90 33.99
C PRO A 358 -2.92 -24.39 32.58
N THR A 359 -4.20 -24.39 32.22
CA THR A 359 -4.68 -23.84 30.94
C THR A 359 -4.42 -22.35 30.79
N LYS A 360 -4.61 -21.55 31.86
CA LYS A 360 -4.33 -20.10 31.81
C LYS A 360 -2.83 -19.82 31.63
N VAL A 361 -1.97 -20.60 32.29
CA VAL A 361 -0.51 -20.51 32.10
C VAL A 361 -0.15 -20.77 30.64
N LEU A 362 -0.64 -21.87 30.04
CA LEU A 362 -0.40 -22.19 28.64
C LEU A 362 -0.90 -21.10 27.67
N ARG A 363 -2.09 -20.52 27.94
CA ARG A 363 -2.63 -19.39 27.15
C ARG A 363 -1.72 -18.16 27.22
N ARG A 364 -1.25 -17.80 28.42
CA ARG A 364 -0.32 -16.66 28.60
C ARG A 364 1.02 -16.91 27.95
N ASP A 365 1.56 -18.12 28.08
CA ASP A 365 2.83 -18.49 27.45
C ASP A 365 2.73 -18.43 25.92
N PHE A 366 1.64 -18.95 25.35
CA PHE A 366 1.39 -18.82 23.92
C PHE A 366 1.26 -17.36 23.49
N SER A 367 0.50 -16.56 24.25
CA SER A 367 0.36 -15.12 23.99
C SER A 367 1.71 -14.39 24.10
N ARG A 368 2.51 -14.63 25.14
CA ARG A 368 3.85 -14.05 25.32
C ARG A 368 4.78 -14.43 24.17
N ARG A 369 4.78 -15.69 23.73
CA ARG A 369 5.55 -16.15 22.55
C ARG A 369 5.14 -15.44 21.27
N PHE A 370 3.83 -15.31 21.03
CA PHE A 370 3.31 -14.58 19.87
C PHE A 370 3.74 -13.11 19.89
N HIS A 371 3.53 -12.41 21.01
CA HIS A 371 3.90 -11.00 21.12
C HIS A 371 5.43 -10.78 21.10
N ARG A 372 6.22 -11.70 21.66
CA ARG A 372 7.68 -11.69 21.55
C ARG A 372 8.14 -11.82 20.10
N TYR A 373 7.55 -12.74 19.34
CA TYR A 373 7.86 -12.88 17.92
C TYR A 373 7.57 -11.58 17.15
N LEU A 374 6.43 -10.92 17.40
CA LEU A 374 6.13 -9.62 16.80
C LEU A 374 7.16 -8.55 17.18
N ALA A 375 7.58 -8.53 18.44
CA ALA A 375 8.59 -7.60 18.92
C ALA A 375 9.96 -7.84 18.24
N GLU A 376 10.40 -9.09 18.11
CA GLU A 376 11.62 -9.48 17.39
C GLU A 376 11.56 -9.04 15.92
N GLN A 377 10.44 -9.33 15.23
CA GLN A 377 10.24 -8.94 13.84
C GLN A 377 10.17 -7.41 13.64
N ARG A 378 9.71 -6.65 14.65
CA ARG A 378 9.76 -5.18 14.64
C ARG A 378 11.18 -4.67 14.82
N GLN A 379 11.98 -5.26 15.71
CA GLN A 379 13.38 -4.88 15.92
C GLN A 379 14.24 -5.12 14.67
N THR A 380 13.97 -6.19 13.91
CA THR A 380 14.66 -6.48 12.65
C THR A 380 14.14 -5.65 11.46
N GLY A 381 13.14 -4.78 11.67
CA GLY A 381 12.55 -3.95 10.62
C GLY A 381 11.63 -4.70 9.64
N ALA A 382 11.25 -5.95 9.94
CA ALA A 382 10.29 -6.70 9.14
C ALA A 382 8.85 -6.19 9.35
N LEU A 383 8.55 -5.68 10.56
CA LEU A 383 7.26 -5.11 10.91
C LEU A 383 7.31 -3.59 11.07
N GLY A 384 6.34 -2.93 10.44
CA GLY A 384 5.94 -1.56 10.66
C GLY A 384 5.11 -1.42 11.94
N TRP A 385 4.15 -0.49 11.93
CA TRP A 385 3.35 -0.19 13.11
C TRP A 385 2.58 -1.43 13.65
N LEU A 386 2.53 -1.55 14.97
CA LEU A 386 1.76 -2.60 15.65
C LEU A 386 0.75 -1.97 16.61
N GLY A 387 -0.49 -2.42 16.49
CA GLY A 387 -1.60 -2.09 17.38
C GLY A 387 -2.05 -3.32 18.14
N GLY A 388 -2.62 -3.16 19.32
CA GLY A 388 -3.12 -4.30 20.07
C GLY A 388 -3.99 -3.95 21.26
N PRO A 389 -4.61 -4.97 21.87
CA PRO A 389 -5.54 -4.80 22.99
C PRO A 389 -4.84 -4.36 24.28
N TRP A 390 -3.53 -4.54 24.34
CA TRP A 390 -2.68 -4.19 25.47
C TRP A 390 -1.45 -3.44 24.96
N GLU A 391 -1.13 -2.33 25.60
CA GLU A 391 0.13 -1.64 25.35
C GLU A 391 1.27 -2.49 25.93
N LEU A 392 2.28 -2.76 25.10
CA LEU A 392 3.39 -3.64 25.46
C LEU A 392 4.74 -3.02 25.10
N THR A 393 5.69 -3.18 26.02
CA THR A 393 7.10 -2.84 25.87
C THR A 393 7.95 -4.09 25.62
N TYR A 394 9.16 -3.94 25.10
CA TYR A 394 10.08 -5.07 24.90
C TYR A 394 10.30 -5.89 26.19
N ALA A 395 10.43 -5.24 27.35
CA ALA A 395 10.55 -5.91 28.64
C ALA A 395 9.34 -6.78 28.99
N ASN A 396 8.12 -6.38 28.59
CA ASN A 396 6.91 -7.16 28.87
C ASN A 396 6.87 -8.53 28.16
N VAL A 397 7.69 -8.73 27.14
CA VAL A 397 7.79 -9.98 26.37
C VAL A 397 9.16 -10.65 26.51
N GLY A 398 9.94 -10.25 27.52
CA GLY A 398 11.25 -10.86 27.83
C GLY A 398 12.37 -10.46 26.87
N MET A 399 12.26 -9.29 26.23
CA MET A 399 13.32 -8.65 25.45
C MET A 399 13.92 -7.46 26.22
N GLN A 400 15.11 -7.01 25.82
CA GLN A 400 15.77 -5.88 26.48
C GLN A 400 15.12 -4.54 26.09
N GLY A 401 14.91 -3.67 27.08
CA GLY A 401 14.45 -2.28 26.90
C GLY A 401 12.97 -2.07 27.21
N ASN A 402 12.59 -0.82 27.49
CA ASN A 402 11.21 -0.44 27.84
C ASN A 402 10.49 0.30 26.71
N THR A 403 11.01 0.22 25.48
CA THR A 403 10.36 0.85 24.33
C THR A 403 9.05 0.15 24.01
N THR A 404 7.95 0.94 23.96
CA THR A 404 6.64 0.47 23.52
C THR A 404 6.71 0.03 22.07
N PHE A 405 6.36 -1.23 21.79
CA PHE A 405 6.32 -1.77 20.43
C PHE A 405 4.90 -2.03 19.94
N ILE A 406 3.95 -2.31 20.85
CA ILE A 406 2.50 -2.34 20.57
C ILE A 406 1.83 -1.19 21.28
N LYS A 407 1.06 -0.40 20.52
CA LYS A 407 0.23 0.69 21.05
C LYS A 407 -1.22 0.25 21.15
N THR A 408 -1.95 0.81 22.10
CA THR A 408 -3.40 0.61 22.22
C THR A 408 -4.14 1.93 22.06
N ASP A 409 -5.18 1.93 21.24
CA ASP A 409 -6.16 3.00 21.11
C ASP A 409 -7.58 2.41 21.16
N SER A 410 -8.61 3.24 20.95
CA SER A 410 -10.01 2.82 20.99
C SER A 410 -10.40 1.81 19.90
N ILE A 411 -9.63 1.66 18.83
CA ILE A 411 -9.90 0.76 17.71
C ILE A 411 -9.25 -0.61 17.97
N HIS A 412 -8.03 -0.61 18.52
CA HIS A 412 -7.21 -1.82 18.66
C HIS A 412 -7.48 -2.61 19.95
N ILE A 413 -8.55 -2.29 20.70
CA ILE A 413 -8.91 -3.05 21.90
C ILE A 413 -9.44 -4.47 21.60
N HIS A 414 -9.74 -4.77 20.33
CA HIS A 414 -10.43 -5.99 19.92
C HIS A 414 -9.56 -6.98 19.11
N HIS A 415 -8.35 -6.60 18.73
CA HIS A 415 -7.47 -7.40 17.88
C HIS A 415 -6.01 -6.94 18.03
N VAL A 416 -5.06 -7.79 17.65
CA VAL A 416 -3.69 -7.33 17.33
C VAL A 416 -3.65 -6.96 15.86
N HIS A 417 -3.17 -5.76 15.56
CA HIS A 417 -2.91 -5.26 14.23
C HIS A 417 -1.42 -5.39 13.91
N VAL A 418 -1.12 -6.06 12.81
CA VAL A 418 0.26 -6.18 12.31
C VAL A 418 0.42 -5.53 10.96
N SER A 419 1.32 -4.55 10.84
CA SER A 419 1.81 -4.01 9.57
C SER A 419 3.13 -4.65 9.14
N VAL A 420 3.18 -5.28 7.96
CA VAL A 420 4.40 -5.88 7.39
C VAL A 420 4.95 -5.01 6.27
N GLY A 421 6.25 -4.74 6.23
CA GLY A 421 6.86 -4.01 5.12
C GLY A 421 8.21 -3.39 5.48
N ARG A 422 9.21 -3.60 4.60
CA ARG A 422 10.55 -3.01 4.74
C ARG A 422 10.43 -1.49 4.69
N GLU A 423 10.74 -0.85 5.81
CA GLU A 423 10.76 0.60 6.03
C GLU A 423 9.43 1.33 5.79
N GLN A 424 8.58 1.30 6.80
CA GLN A 424 7.61 2.38 7.02
C GLN A 424 8.23 3.39 8.00
N PRO A 425 8.40 4.67 7.62
CA PRO A 425 8.81 5.70 8.57
C PRO A 425 7.77 5.94 9.67
#